data_AF-A0A838CGV0-F1
#
_entry.id   AF-A0A838CGV0-F1
#
_cell.length_a   1.000
_cell.length_b   1.000
_cell.length_c   1.000
_cell.angle_alpha   90.00
_cell.angle_beta   90.00
_cell.angle_gamma   90.00
#
_symmetry.space_group_name_H-M   'P 1'
#
loop_
_entity.id
_entity.type
_entity.pdbx_description
1 polymer ?
#
loop_
_entity_poly.entity_id
_entity_poly.type
_entity_poly.pdbx_seq_one_letter_code
_entity_poly.pdbx_strand_id
1 'polypeptide(L)'
;MAVEAELIKVGLRLRWLCDGTDRLNWRDLWVVINLADPDSLVRRAIDEDTYGWTRTTAILADVFDVLASANWQRAGNKTAPKPKPYPRPGDNSDTTQFGERAGFEPEHADKEAMAEWLGIEL
;
A
#
# COMPACT_ATOMS: atom_id res chain seq x y z
N MET A 1 3.43 -24.59 -8.28
CA MET A 1 4.84 -24.41 -7.83
C MET A 1 4.94 -23.72 -6.45
N ALA A 2 4.28 -22.58 -6.18
CA ALA A 2 4.37 -21.91 -4.87
C ALA A 2 3.85 -22.74 -3.69
N VAL A 3 2.63 -23.29 -3.80
CA VAL A 3 2.01 -24.13 -2.76
C VAL A 3 2.86 -25.36 -2.45
N GLU A 4 3.39 -26.01 -3.50
CA GLU A 4 4.25 -27.18 -3.34
C GLU A 4 5.57 -26.82 -2.63
N ALA A 5 6.18 -25.68 -2.97
CA ALA A 5 7.39 -25.21 -2.30
C ALA A 5 7.17 -24.93 -0.81
N GLU A 6 6.03 -24.33 -0.43
CA GLU A 6 5.68 -24.10 0.98
C GLU A 6 5.45 -25.41 1.73
N LEU A 7 4.75 -26.37 1.14
CA LEU A 7 4.62 -27.70 1.74
C LEU A 7 5.98 -28.35 1.96
N ILE A 8 6.90 -28.25 0.99
CA ILE A 8 8.25 -28.80 1.10
C ILE A 8 9.04 -28.14 2.24
N LYS A 9 8.90 -26.82 2.46
CA LYS A 9 9.54 -26.12 3.58
C LYS A 9 9.09 -26.66 4.94
N VAL A 10 7.82 -27.03 5.06
CA VAL A 10 7.23 -27.62 6.28
C VAL A 10 7.49 -29.14 6.37
N GLY A 11 8.19 -29.72 5.39
CA GLY A 11 8.49 -31.16 5.34
C GLY A 11 7.37 -32.03 4.79
N LEU A 12 6.33 -31.41 4.22
CA LEU A 12 5.19 -32.06 3.58
C LEU A 12 5.37 -32.16 2.07
N ARG A 13 4.58 -33.03 1.42
CA ARG A 13 4.57 -33.16 -0.04
C ARG A 13 3.14 -33.10 -0.54
N LEU A 14 2.91 -32.38 -1.63
CA LEU A 14 1.57 -32.23 -2.22
C LEU A 14 0.94 -33.58 -2.59
N ARG A 15 1.75 -34.56 -3.02
CA ARG A 15 1.29 -35.92 -3.34
C ARG A 15 0.71 -36.70 -2.16
N TRP A 16 0.97 -36.29 -0.92
CA TRP A 16 0.42 -36.93 0.28
C TRP A 16 -1.01 -36.48 0.57
N LEU A 17 -1.49 -35.46 -0.15
CA LEU A 17 -2.83 -34.91 0.03
C LEU A 17 -3.87 -35.99 -0.27
N CYS A 18 -4.56 -36.45 0.77
CA CYS A 18 -5.60 -37.47 0.68
C CYS A 18 -5.14 -38.77 -0.01
N ASP A 19 -3.88 -39.19 0.18
CA ASP A 19 -3.32 -40.43 -0.39
C ASP A 19 -3.84 -41.74 0.26
N GLY A 20 -4.87 -41.64 1.09
CA GLY A 20 -5.41 -42.72 1.91
C GLY A 20 -4.70 -42.89 3.25
N THR A 21 -3.59 -42.19 3.48
CA THR A 21 -2.97 -42.05 4.80
C THR A 21 -3.34 -40.69 5.39
N ASP A 22 -3.64 -40.63 6.69
CA ASP A 22 -4.04 -39.39 7.36
C ASP A 22 -2.84 -38.45 7.64
N ARG A 23 -1.90 -38.38 6.69
CA ARG A 23 -0.65 -37.63 6.80
C ARG A 23 -0.78 -36.19 6.31
N LEU A 24 -1.71 -35.93 5.39
CA LEU A 24 -1.99 -34.59 4.88
C LEU A 24 -3.45 -34.53 4.41
N ASN A 25 -4.26 -33.75 5.12
CA ASN A 25 -5.65 -33.50 4.75
C ASN A 25 -5.85 -32.07 4.24
N TRP A 26 -7.05 -31.78 3.72
CA TRP A 26 -7.41 -30.44 3.23
C TRP A 26 -7.37 -29.36 4.31
N ARG A 27 -7.64 -29.73 5.57
CA ARG A 27 -7.59 -28.80 6.70
C ARG A 27 -6.15 -28.40 7.00
N ASP A 28 -5.20 -29.34 6.96
CA ASP A 28 -3.78 -29.07 7.16
C ASP A 28 -3.24 -28.17 6.05
N LEU A 29 -3.59 -28.46 4.78
CA LEU A 29 -3.23 -27.61 3.65
C LEU A 29 -3.77 -26.18 3.83
N TRP A 30 -5.03 -26.06 4.26
CA TRP A 30 -5.65 -24.76 4.52
C TRP A 30 -4.91 -24.01 5.63
N VAL A 31 -4.52 -24.69 6.72
CA VAL A 31 -3.73 -24.09 7.81
C VAL A 31 -2.37 -23.61 7.31
N VAL A 32 -1.65 -24.44 6.55
CA VAL A 32 -0.34 -24.09 5.99
C VAL A 32 -0.42 -22.84 5.10
N ILE A 33 -1.47 -22.72 4.28
CA ILE A 33 -1.66 -21.58 3.39
C ILE A 33 -2.05 -20.30 4.16
N ASN A 34 -2.97 -20.41 5.13
CA ASN A 34 -3.51 -19.24 5.82
C ASN A 34 -2.59 -18.69 6.92
N LEU A 35 -1.78 -19.56 7.53
CA LEU A 35 -0.79 -19.18 8.53
C LEU A 35 0.63 -19.11 7.94
N ALA A 36 0.74 -19.07 6.62
CA ALA A 36 2.03 -18.93 5.96
C ALA A 36 2.71 -17.62 6.37
N ASP A 37 4.02 -17.66 6.57
CA ASP A 37 4.79 -16.48 6.98
C ASP A 37 4.62 -15.31 6.00
N PRO A 38 4.85 -14.06 6.44
CA PRO A 38 4.81 -12.89 5.56
C PRO A 38 5.75 -12.98 4.34
N ASP A 39 6.84 -13.77 4.46
CA ASP A 39 7.80 -14.05 3.40
C ASP A 39 7.52 -15.37 2.65
N SER A 40 6.31 -15.91 2.79
CA SER A 40 5.89 -17.14 2.12
C SER A 40 5.82 -16.95 0.61
N LEU A 41 6.21 -17.99 -0.13
CA LEU A 41 6.11 -18.04 -1.59
C LEU A 41 4.65 -18.05 -2.06
N VAL A 42 3.73 -18.56 -1.23
CA VAL A 42 2.29 -18.48 -1.52
C VAL A 42 1.81 -17.04 -1.39
N ARG A 43 2.28 -16.30 -0.37
CA ARG A 43 1.95 -14.87 -0.22
C ARG A 43 2.51 -14.05 -1.38
N ARG A 44 3.74 -14.34 -1.82
CA ARG A 44 4.34 -13.76 -3.02
C ARG A 44 3.49 -13.94 -4.26
N ALA A 45 2.98 -15.15 -4.47
CA ALA A 45 2.21 -15.48 -5.66
C ALA A 45 0.79 -14.88 -5.65
N ILE A 46 0.24 -14.55 -4.48
CA ILE A 46 -1.08 -13.93 -4.35
C ILE A 46 -0.97 -12.41 -4.48
N ASP A 47 0.01 -11.80 -3.81
CA ASP A 47 0.17 -10.36 -3.67
C ASP A 47 1.54 -9.91 -4.17
N GLU A 48 1.80 -10.02 -5.49
CA GLU A 48 3.12 -9.72 -6.07
C GLU A 48 3.59 -8.28 -5.79
N ASP A 49 2.68 -7.30 -5.84
CA ASP A 49 3.00 -5.88 -5.64
C ASP A 49 3.33 -5.53 -4.19
N THR A 50 2.73 -6.25 -3.23
CA THR A 50 2.90 -6.00 -1.78
C THR A 50 3.87 -6.98 -1.13
N TYR A 51 4.34 -7.97 -1.86
CA TYR A 51 5.33 -8.92 -1.35
C TYR A 51 6.64 -8.22 -0.98
N GLY A 52 7.14 -8.50 0.23
CA GLY A 52 8.31 -7.82 0.81
C GLY A 52 7.99 -6.49 1.51
N TRP A 53 6.76 -5.95 1.34
CA TRP A 53 6.29 -4.82 2.13
C TRP A 53 5.71 -5.26 3.46
N THR A 54 6.62 -5.44 4.41
CA THR A 54 6.32 -5.65 5.82
C THR A 54 6.26 -4.31 6.55
N ARG A 55 5.78 -4.31 7.80
CA ARG A 55 5.84 -3.11 8.65
C ARG A 55 7.27 -2.57 8.79
N THR A 56 8.26 -3.46 8.84
CA THR A 56 9.67 -3.07 8.95
C THR A 56 10.16 -2.35 7.70
N THR A 57 9.85 -2.87 6.50
CA THR A 57 10.26 -2.21 5.24
C THR A 57 9.51 -0.90 5.02
N ALA A 58 8.25 -0.81 5.49
CA ALA A 58 7.51 0.46 5.50
C ALA A 58 8.15 1.53 6.37
N ILE A 59 8.51 1.18 7.62
CA ILE A 59 9.21 2.11 8.52
C ILE A 59 10.57 2.48 7.96
N LEU A 60 11.29 1.54 7.34
CA LEU A 60 12.59 1.82 6.73
C LEU A 60 12.48 2.79 5.55
N ALA A 61 11.43 2.66 4.72
CA ALA A 61 11.13 3.62 3.67
C ALA A 61 10.85 5.02 4.25
N ASP A 62 10.09 5.13 5.33
CA ASP A 62 9.86 6.42 6.03
C ASP A 62 11.17 7.05 6.51
N VAL A 63 12.03 6.24 7.14
CA VAL A 63 13.34 6.69 7.62
C VAL A 63 14.20 7.17 6.45
N PHE A 64 14.21 6.43 5.33
CA PHE A 64 14.93 6.83 4.13
C PHE A 64 14.43 8.19 3.60
N ASP A 65 13.12 8.40 3.51
CA ASP A 65 12.51 9.63 3.00
C ASP A 65 12.86 10.85 3.87
N VAL A 66 12.84 10.67 5.19
CA VAL A 66 13.23 11.72 6.16
C VAL A 66 14.72 12.04 6.05
N LEU A 67 15.59 11.03 5.94
CA LEU A 67 17.03 11.23 5.81
C LEU A 67 17.40 11.91 4.49
N ALA A 68 16.77 11.51 3.38
CA ALA A 68 16.96 12.15 2.09
C ALA A 68 16.55 13.63 2.14
N SER A 69 15.41 13.92 2.76
CA SER A 69 14.92 15.29 2.96
C SER A 69 15.84 16.12 3.85
N ALA A 70 16.33 15.56 4.95
CA ALA A 70 17.26 16.23 5.86
C ALA A 70 18.61 16.52 5.18
N ASN A 71 19.13 15.59 4.36
CA ASN A 71 20.34 15.81 3.58
C ASN A 71 20.15 16.91 2.54
N TRP A 72 19.02 16.92 1.84
CA TRP A 72 18.69 17.97 0.89
C TRP A 72 18.61 19.36 1.56
N GLN A 73 17.97 19.46 2.73
CA GLN A 73 17.92 20.70 3.50
C GLN A 73 19.33 21.18 3.92
N ARG A 74 20.20 20.26 4.35
CA ARG A 74 21.57 20.58 4.77
C ARG A 74 22.52 20.89 3.61
N ALA A 75 22.23 20.43 2.39
CA ALA A 75 23.07 20.66 1.22
C ALA A 75 23.16 22.15 0.82
N GLY A 76 22.26 23.02 1.31
CA GLY A 76 22.32 24.46 1.13
C GLY A 76 22.09 24.94 -0.32
N ASN A 77 21.78 24.03 -1.25
CA ASN A 77 21.50 24.34 -2.63
C ASN A 77 20.02 24.66 -2.83
N LYS A 78 19.70 25.93 -3.03
CA LYS A 78 18.32 26.44 -3.22
C LYS A 78 17.66 25.99 -4.53
N THR A 79 18.44 25.59 -5.53
CA THR A 79 17.92 25.17 -6.84
C THR A 79 17.85 23.65 -6.99
N ALA A 80 18.35 22.89 -6.02
CA ALA A 80 18.27 21.43 -6.05
C ALA A 80 16.81 20.97 -5.88
N PRO A 81 16.32 20.04 -6.72
CA PRO A 81 14.97 19.50 -6.58
C PRO A 81 14.83 18.71 -5.27
N LYS A 82 13.65 18.80 -4.65
CA LYS A 82 13.33 18.00 -3.46
C LYS A 82 13.36 16.51 -3.82
N PRO A 83 13.96 15.64 -2.99
CA PRO A 83 13.96 14.20 -3.23
C PRO A 83 12.53 13.66 -3.26
N LYS A 84 12.29 12.73 -4.19
CA LYS A 84 11.04 11.98 -4.26
C LYS A 84 11.04 10.89 -3.17
N PRO A 85 9.89 10.60 -2.53
CA PRO A 85 9.76 9.48 -1.61
C PRO A 85 10.12 8.15 -2.28
N TYR A 86 10.55 7.18 -1.48
CA TYR A 86 10.75 5.80 -1.92
C TYR A 86 9.41 5.21 -2.41
N PRO A 87 9.37 4.58 -3.59
CA PRO A 87 8.12 4.10 -4.18
C PRO A 87 7.48 3.03 -3.31
N ARG A 88 6.18 3.16 -3.04
CA ARG A 88 5.40 2.23 -2.19
C ARG A 88 4.40 1.42 -3.02
N PRO A 89 4.01 0.20 -2.60
CA PRO A 89 2.96 -0.54 -3.26
C PRO A 89 1.66 0.22 -3.18
N GLY A 90 0.94 0.26 -4.30
CA GLY A 90 -0.28 1.05 -4.43
C GLY A 90 -0.06 2.55 -4.63
N ASP A 91 1.20 3.04 -4.63
CA ASP A 91 1.52 4.39 -5.09
C ASP A 91 1.54 4.40 -6.64
N ASN A 92 0.34 4.26 -7.22
CA ASN A 92 0.15 4.55 -8.62
C ASN A 92 0.28 6.07 -8.76
N SER A 93 1.41 6.53 -9.29
CA SER A 93 1.75 7.95 -9.47
C SER A 93 0.85 8.71 -10.45
N ASP A 94 -0.36 8.21 -10.73
CA ASP A 94 -1.43 8.98 -11.34
C ASP A 94 -1.79 10.09 -10.36
N THR A 95 -1.17 11.25 -10.61
CA THR A 95 -1.42 12.49 -9.91
C THR A 95 -2.83 12.93 -10.25
N THR A 96 -3.82 12.25 -9.67
CA THR A 96 -5.21 12.64 -9.75
C THR A 96 -5.32 13.89 -8.88
N GLN A 97 -5.26 15.06 -9.52
CA GLN A 97 -5.50 16.32 -8.83
C GLN A 97 -6.97 16.37 -8.43
N PHE A 98 -7.25 16.09 -7.17
CA PHE A 98 -8.58 16.35 -6.62
C PHE A 98 -8.68 17.85 -6.32
N GLY A 99 -9.65 18.52 -6.95
CA GLY A 99 -9.93 19.94 -6.73
C GLY A 99 -9.39 20.91 -7.77
N GLU A 100 -9.11 20.45 -9.00
CA GLU A 100 -8.96 21.40 -10.10
C GLU A 100 -10.28 22.17 -10.28
N ARG A 101 -10.24 23.50 -10.18
CA ARG A 101 -11.37 24.41 -10.47
C ARG A 101 -11.74 24.43 -11.96
N ALA A 102 -11.52 23.34 -12.69
CA ALA A 102 -11.96 23.19 -14.05
C ALA A 102 -13.45 22.81 -14.04
N GLY A 103 -14.33 23.81 -13.99
CA GLY A 103 -15.78 23.64 -14.17
C GLY A 103 -16.65 23.78 -12.93
N PHE A 104 -16.10 24.15 -11.77
CA PHE A 104 -16.91 24.58 -10.64
C PHE A 104 -17.24 26.06 -10.83
N GLU A 105 -18.35 26.35 -11.53
CA GLU A 105 -19.07 27.62 -11.43
C GLU A 105 -19.66 27.66 -10.03
N PRO A 106 -19.10 28.46 -9.11
CA PRO A 106 -19.69 28.54 -7.80
C PRO A 106 -21.03 29.26 -7.96
N GLU A 107 -22.12 28.60 -7.60
CA GLU A 107 -23.41 29.24 -7.37
C GLU A 107 -23.29 30.09 -6.09
N HIS A 108 -22.45 31.12 -6.14
CA HIS A 108 -22.42 32.12 -5.10
C HIS A 108 -23.76 32.85 -5.18
N ALA A 109 -24.65 32.58 -4.22
CA ALA A 109 -25.75 33.49 -3.96
C ALA A 109 -25.14 34.88 -3.75
N ASP A 110 -25.68 35.86 -4.46
CA ASP A 110 -25.21 37.23 -4.40
C ASP A 110 -25.20 37.70 -2.93
N LYS A 111 -24.19 38.48 -2.53
CA LYS A 111 -24.00 38.84 -1.11
C LYS A 111 -25.23 39.54 -0.55
N GLU A 112 -25.91 40.30 -1.39
CA GLU A 112 -27.16 41.00 -1.09
C GLU A 112 -28.33 40.01 -0.88
N ALA A 113 -28.45 38.99 -1.74
CA ALA A 113 -29.46 37.94 -1.58
C ALA A 113 -29.24 37.09 -0.33
N MET A 114 -27.97 36.85 0.02
CA MET A 114 -27.61 36.13 1.25
C MET A 114 -27.86 36.98 2.50
N ALA A 115 -27.63 38.30 2.43
CA ALA A 115 -27.89 39.25 3.50
C ALA A 115 -29.38 39.45 3.77
N GLU A 116 -30.19 39.52 2.70
CA GLU A 116 -31.65 39.52 2.78
C GLU A 116 -32.19 38.24 3.44
N TRP A 117 -31.66 37.07 3.06
CA TRP A 117 -32.05 35.79 3.68
C TRP A 117 -31.65 35.69 5.16
N LEU A 118 -30.50 36.25 5.54
CA LEU A 118 -30.02 36.26 6.92
C LEU A 118 -30.65 37.37 7.79
N GLY A 119 -31.37 38.32 7.19
CA GLY A 119 -31.93 39.48 7.89
C GLY A 119 -30.86 40.41 8.46
N ILE A 120 -29.69 40.46 7.83
CA ILE A 120 -28.55 41.29 8.25
C ILE A 120 -28.40 42.39 7.20
N GLU A 121 -28.45 43.66 7.60
CA GLU A 121 -28.09 44.77 6.71
C GLU A 121 -26.56 44.78 6.51
N LEU A 122 -26.11 44.74 5.24
CA LEU A 122 -24.71 44.86 4.84
C LEU A 122 -24.29 46.33 4.66
#